data_AF-A0A2W4YPB0-F1
#
_entry.id   AF-A0A2W4YPB0-F1
#
_cell.length_a   1.000
_cell.length_b   1.000
_cell.length_c   1.000
_cell.angle_alpha   90.00
_cell.angle_beta   90.00
_cell.angle_gamma   90.00
#
_symmetry.space_group_name_H-M   'P 1'
#
loop_
_entity.id
_entity.type
_entity.pdbx_description
1 polymer ?
#
loop_
_entity_poly.entity_id
_entity_poly.type
_entity_poly.pdbx_seq_one_letter_code
_entity_poly.pdbx_strand_id
1 'polypeptide(L)'
;DSYVVEVTNMRADGTRFPVEVHSALIEHEGEPRIVAVARDLSSRADIERRYADLIESVDKGIVVQDSSDRVLQINSAAMRILGLAPGDSPLAGFISDRWLVVDEHGLPMTREQLPATVARTSGKVVESAVIGLFNLVSQQFWWLSVTSIPHFHPQSGSADQTVSMFSDITELKRDSAMFKRIQALAGIGGWEFNRNDAGIHLSDGAREMLGGAAISTLESFCARFNEQDGRRLAAAMIAAHEDSRPFTLDLRPMDDAEEERWLRVQGEVDRKDPSGRHVTGTLADITHNKLVENTLRRQARTDPLTGLLNRDAVLDELVAHLAGTAPRLAVLYIDLDRFKIINDVLGHNVGDRLLCAVAERLRNAAGGDALCARLGGDEFLVLCRMRTPDSHIQMAEAILAAIARPFRIDQEEFSISASIGITESPRDGTDASELIQNADAAMYDSKRRAYNGWQSYSEDLARRQRDRL
;
A
#
# COMPACT_ATOMS: atom_id res chain seq x y z
N ASP A 1 10.95 -62.77 13.97
CA ASP A 1 10.91 -61.35 13.57
C ASP A 1 9.83 -60.61 14.34
N SER A 2 10.13 -59.39 14.80
CA SER A 2 9.18 -58.51 15.47
C SER A 2 8.59 -57.52 14.47
N TYR A 3 7.26 -57.38 14.47
CA TYR A 3 6.54 -56.47 13.58
C TYR A 3 5.83 -55.40 14.39
N VAL A 4 5.96 -54.14 13.94
CA VAL A 4 5.27 -52.98 14.50
C VAL A 4 4.26 -52.50 13.46
N VAL A 5 2.99 -52.41 13.85
CA VAL A 5 1.92 -51.91 12.98
C VAL A 5 1.02 -50.97 13.78
N GLU A 6 0.75 -49.80 13.22
CA GLU A 6 -0.29 -48.90 13.72
C GLU A 6 -1.64 -49.30 13.13
N VAL A 7 -2.60 -49.58 14.00
CA VAL A 7 -3.95 -49.99 13.60
C VAL A 7 -4.99 -49.26 14.45
N THR A 8 -6.20 -49.14 13.92
CA THR A 8 -7.34 -48.60 14.66
C THR A 8 -8.07 -49.75 15.33
N ASN A 9 -8.05 -49.79 16.67
CA ASN A 9 -8.74 -50.80 17.47
C ASN A 9 -10.06 -50.25 18.04
N MET A 10 -10.89 -51.11 18.63
CA MET A 10 -12.21 -50.72 19.14
C MET A 10 -12.35 -51.15 20.61
N ARG A 11 -12.76 -50.21 21.47
CA ARG A 11 -13.08 -50.49 22.87
C ARG A 11 -14.39 -51.28 22.97
N ALA A 12 -14.66 -51.89 24.13
CA ALA A 12 -15.88 -52.65 24.37
C ALA A 12 -17.16 -51.81 24.26
N ASP A 13 -17.07 -50.49 24.40
CA ASP A 13 -18.17 -49.52 24.23
C ASP A 13 -18.40 -49.09 22.76
N GLY A 14 -17.62 -49.63 21.82
CA GLY A 14 -17.72 -49.33 20.39
C GLY A 14 -16.90 -48.12 19.93
N THR A 15 -16.21 -47.41 20.83
CA THR A 15 -15.34 -46.30 20.45
C THR A 15 -14.04 -46.82 19.79
N ARG A 16 -13.63 -46.18 18.70
CA ARG A 16 -12.41 -46.53 17.97
C ARG A 16 -11.24 -45.70 18.46
N PHE A 17 -10.08 -46.32 18.62
CA PHE A 17 -8.87 -45.63 19.04
C PHE A 17 -7.62 -46.14 18.29
N PRO A 18 -6.66 -45.24 17.99
CA PRO A 18 -5.40 -45.64 17.39
C PRO A 18 -4.53 -46.39 18.41
N VAL A 19 -3.96 -47.51 18.00
CA VAL A 19 -3.09 -48.33 18.83
C VAL A 19 -1.85 -48.76 18.03
N GLU A 20 -0.68 -48.64 18.64
CA GLU A 20 0.55 -49.21 18.11
C GLU A 20 0.70 -50.63 18.67
N VAL A 21 0.77 -51.64 17.79
CA VAL A 21 0.90 -53.04 18.20
C VAL A 21 2.28 -53.55 17.83
N HIS A 22 3.04 -53.93 18.86
CA HIS A 22 4.31 -54.62 18.73
C HIS A 22 4.06 -56.11 18.89
N SER A 23 4.30 -56.90 17.85
CA SER A 23 4.11 -58.35 17.88
C SER A 23 5.42 -59.10 17.64
N ALA A 24 5.65 -60.16 18.41
CA ALA A 24 6.80 -61.04 18.27
C ALA A 24 6.37 -62.50 18.39
N LEU A 25 6.98 -63.37 17.57
CA LEU A 25 6.79 -64.82 17.65
C LEU A 25 7.70 -65.37 18.75
N ILE A 26 7.12 -66.10 19.70
CA ILE A 26 7.83 -66.79 20.79
C ILE A 26 7.46 -68.26 20.79
N GLU A 27 8.34 -69.13 21.29
CA GLU A 27 8.05 -70.55 21.46
C GLU A 27 7.66 -70.79 22.92
N HIS A 28 6.48 -71.36 23.17
CA HIS A 28 6.01 -71.65 24.52
C HIS A 28 5.37 -73.04 24.56
N GLU A 29 5.94 -73.93 25.37
CA GLU A 29 5.57 -75.35 25.46
C GLU A 29 5.73 -76.12 24.13
N GLY A 30 6.74 -75.77 23.32
CA GLY A 30 7.04 -76.44 22.05
C GLY A 30 6.13 -76.04 20.89
N GLU A 31 5.24 -75.07 21.09
CA GLU A 31 4.34 -74.52 20.07
C GLU A 31 4.66 -73.04 19.83
N PRO A 32 4.70 -72.58 18.56
CA PRO A 32 4.89 -71.17 18.23
C PRO A 32 3.65 -70.35 18.64
N ARG A 33 3.84 -69.34 19.49
CA ARG A 33 2.83 -68.38 19.91
C ARG A 33 3.24 -66.96 19.51
N ILE A 34 2.26 -66.06 19.36
CA ILE A 34 2.52 -64.64 19.11
C ILE A 34 2.21 -63.87 20.39
N VAL A 35 3.17 -63.09 20.87
CA VAL A 35 2.93 -62.09 21.91
C VAL A 35 2.80 -60.74 21.25
N ALA A 36 1.71 -60.03 21.53
CA ALA A 36 1.46 -58.69 21.07
C ALA A 36 1.31 -57.74 22.28
N VAL A 37 2.06 -56.64 22.27
CA VAL A 37 1.92 -55.53 23.22
C VAL A 37 1.31 -54.36 22.46
N ALA A 38 0.14 -53.92 22.91
CA ALA A 38 -0.62 -52.85 22.28
C ALA A 38 -0.55 -51.59 23.15
N ARG A 39 -0.07 -50.48 22.58
CA ARG A 39 0.05 -49.17 23.26
C ARG A 39 -1.02 -48.22 22.75
N ASP A 40 -1.92 -47.79 23.65
CA ASP A 40 -2.98 -46.82 23.35
C ASP A 40 -2.37 -45.44 23.07
N LEU A 41 -2.66 -44.85 21.91
CA LEU A 41 -2.17 -43.52 21.51
C LEU A 41 -3.19 -42.40 21.80
N SER A 42 -4.38 -42.71 22.31
CA SER A 42 -5.47 -41.74 22.56
C SER A 42 -5.10 -40.68 23.59
N SER A 43 -4.31 -41.05 24.61
CA SER A 43 -3.97 -40.15 25.71
C SER A 43 -3.18 -38.93 25.24
N ARG A 44 -2.38 -39.05 24.18
CA ARG A 44 -1.58 -37.94 23.67
C ARG A 44 -2.42 -36.95 22.87
N ALA A 45 -3.27 -37.45 21.98
CA ALA A 45 -4.17 -36.60 21.17
C ALA A 45 -5.22 -35.88 22.04
N ASP A 46 -5.75 -36.53 23.08
CA ASP A 46 -6.70 -35.91 24.00
C ASP A 46 -6.04 -34.84 24.88
N ILE A 47 -4.78 -35.05 25.30
CA ILE A 47 -4.01 -34.04 26.04
C ILE A 47 -3.65 -32.86 25.14
N GLU A 48 -3.20 -33.10 23.91
CA GLU A 48 -2.88 -32.04 22.94
C GLU A 48 -4.12 -31.21 22.60
N ARG A 49 -5.29 -31.85 22.41
CA ARG A 49 -6.56 -31.14 22.18
C ARG A 49 -6.99 -30.31 23.39
N ARG A 50 -6.97 -30.89 24.60
CA ARG A 50 -7.29 -30.15 25.84
C ARG A 50 -6.33 -28.99 26.09
N TYR A 51 -5.05 -29.16 25.76
CA TYR A 51 -4.05 -28.10 25.87
C TYR A 51 -4.32 -26.96 24.88
N ALA A 52 -4.66 -27.27 23.63
CA ALA A 52 -5.08 -26.27 22.66
C ALA A 52 -6.33 -25.50 23.11
N ASP A 53 -7.35 -26.21 23.59
CA ASP A 53 -8.59 -25.59 24.10
C ASP A 53 -8.33 -24.67 25.32
N LEU A 54 -7.41 -25.06 26.20
CA LEU A 54 -7.01 -24.23 27.35
C LEU A 54 -6.29 -22.96 26.91
N ILE A 55 -5.37 -23.03 25.95
CA ILE A 55 -4.65 -21.87 25.42
C ILE A 55 -5.59 -20.90 24.70
N GLU A 56 -6.58 -21.43 23.98
CA GLU A 56 -7.56 -20.61 23.25
C GLU A 56 -8.59 -19.96 24.18
N SER A 57 -8.87 -20.53 25.35
CA SER A 57 -9.84 -19.95 26.30
C SER A 57 -9.28 -18.80 27.14
N VAL A 58 -7.97 -18.58 27.13
CA VAL A 58 -7.30 -17.51 27.88
C VAL A 58 -7.43 -16.17 27.14
N ASP A 59 -7.96 -15.14 27.82
CA ASP A 59 -8.09 -13.77 27.27
C ASP A 59 -6.79 -12.94 27.35
N LYS A 60 -5.64 -13.62 27.37
CA LYS A 60 -4.31 -13.03 27.22
C LYS A 60 -3.71 -13.52 25.93
N GLY A 61 -2.94 -12.66 25.26
CA GLY A 61 -2.17 -13.07 24.10
C GLY A 61 -1.09 -14.06 24.52
N ILE A 62 -1.07 -15.24 23.91
CA ILE A 62 -0.04 -16.27 24.14
C ILE A 62 0.69 -16.51 22.82
N VAL A 63 2.02 -16.43 22.87
CA VAL A 63 2.92 -16.73 21.76
C VAL A 63 4.02 -17.66 22.26
N VAL A 64 4.24 -18.76 21.55
CA VAL A 64 5.35 -19.69 21.78
C VAL A 64 6.37 -19.52 20.68
N GLN A 65 7.64 -19.34 21.03
CA GLN A 65 8.73 -19.14 20.07
C GLN A 65 9.85 -20.16 20.27
N ASP A 66 10.55 -20.49 19.19
CA ASP A 66 11.79 -21.27 19.24
C ASP A 66 13.04 -20.40 19.52
N SER A 67 14.19 -21.05 19.61
CA SER A 67 15.50 -20.39 19.82
C SER A 67 15.91 -19.39 18.73
N SER A 68 15.28 -19.44 17.55
CA SER A 68 15.45 -18.50 16.44
C SER A 68 14.39 -17.40 16.41
N ASP A 69 13.59 -17.27 17.46
CA ASP A 69 12.43 -16.36 17.60
C ASP A 69 11.29 -16.62 16.61
N ARG A 70 11.24 -17.81 15.99
CA ARG A 70 10.13 -18.20 15.13
C ARG A 70 8.93 -18.56 15.99
N VAL A 71 7.76 -18.03 15.63
CA VAL A 71 6.51 -18.34 16.31
C VAL A 71 6.08 -19.77 15.97
N LEU A 72 6.08 -20.64 16.97
CA LEU A 72 5.60 -22.02 16.90
C LEU A 72 4.09 -22.10 17.12
N GLN A 73 3.56 -21.26 18.00
CA GLN A 73 2.14 -21.22 18.34
C GLN A 73 1.71 -19.81 18.73
N ILE A 74 0.48 -19.44 18.35
CA ILE A 74 -0.18 -18.19 18.72
C ILE A 74 -1.66 -18.46 18.95
N ASN A 75 -2.25 -17.89 20.00
CA ASN A 75 -3.68 -18.07 20.29
C ASN A 75 -4.55 -16.95 19.67
N SER A 76 -5.87 -17.15 19.65
CA SER A 76 -6.80 -16.16 19.10
C SER A 76 -6.79 -14.82 19.81
N ALA A 77 -6.54 -14.80 21.13
CA ALA A 77 -6.42 -13.56 21.90
C ALA A 77 -5.21 -12.74 21.45
N ALA A 78 -4.06 -13.38 21.19
CA ALA A 78 -2.87 -12.70 20.67
C ALA A 78 -3.14 -12.11 19.28
N MET A 79 -3.75 -12.87 18.37
CA MET A 79 -4.11 -12.37 17.04
C MET A 79 -5.03 -11.14 17.13
N ARG A 80 -6.02 -11.18 18.02
CA ARG A 80 -6.97 -10.08 18.25
C ARG A 80 -6.29 -8.83 18.81
N ILE A 81 -5.47 -8.99 19.85
CA ILE A 81 -4.75 -7.87 20.50
C ILE A 81 -3.83 -7.19 19.49
N LEU A 82 -3.17 -7.96 18.64
CA LEU A 82 -2.19 -7.47 17.68
C LEU A 82 -2.80 -7.03 16.34
N GLY A 83 -4.13 -7.17 16.17
CA GLY A 83 -4.83 -6.82 14.93
C GLY A 83 -4.44 -7.67 13.71
N LEU A 84 -4.03 -8.93 13.91
CA LEU A 84 -3.59 -9.83 12.84
C LEU A 84 -4.79 -10.58 12.23
N ALA A 85 -4.82 -10.70 10.90
CA ALA A 85 -5.88 -11.43 10.20
C ALA A 85 -5.59 -12.95 10.15
N PRO A 86 -6.61 -13.82 10.09
CA PRO A 86 -6.42 -15.25 9.91
C PRO A 86 -5.71 -15.53 8.57
N GLY A 87 -4.48 -16.05 8.63
CA GLY A 87 -3.64 -16.31 7.46
C GLY A 87 -2.47 -15.33 7.27
N ASP A 88 -2.43 -14.24 8.04
CA ASP A 88 -1.20 -13.46 8.20
C ASP A 88 -0.15 -14.37 8.84
N SER A 89 0.91 -14.65 8.10
CA SER A 89 1.96 -15.52 8.58
C SER A 89 2.69 -14.79 9.72
N PRO A 90 2.66 -15.28 10.98
CA PRO A 90 3.45 -14.71 12.07
C PRO A 90 4.97 -14.97 11.88
N LEU A 91 5.38 -15.50 10.72
CA LEU A 91 6.64 -16.23 10.46
C LEU A 91 7.88 -15.36 10.26
N ALA A 92 7.78 -14.05 10.35
CA ALA A 92 8.92 -13.22 10.71
C ALA A 92 8.54 -12.64 12.06
N GLY A 93 9.22 -13.06 13.13
CA GLY A 93 8.85 -12.71 14.51
C GLY A 93 8.59 -11.21 14.71
N PHE A 94 8.17 -10.81 15.91
CA PHE A 94 7.94 -9.40 16.28
C PHE A 94 9.13 -8.44 16.05
N ILE A 95 10.24 -8.97 15.51
CA ILE A 95 11.43 -8.32 14.98
C ILE A 95 11.46 -8.50 13.45
N SER A 96 10.50 -7.92 12.74
CA SER A 96 10.60 -7.72 11.30
C SER A 96 10.60 -6.21 11.03
N ASP A 97 11.00 -5.78 9.83
CA ASP A 97 11.00 -4.37 9.41
C ASP A 97 9.63 -3.68 9.50
N ARG A 98 8.57 -4.41 9.90
CA ARG A 98 7.20 -3.93 10.09
C ARG A 98 6.90 -3.52 11.53
N TRP A 99 7.73 -3.89 12.50
CA TRP A 99 7.43 -3.69 13.91
C TRP A 99 8.59 -2.98 14.62
N LEU A 100 8.28 -1.88 15.31
CA LEU A 100 9.20 -1.19 16.21
C LEU A 100 8.81 -1.52 17.65
N VAL A 101 9.74 -2.11 18.39
CA VAL A 101 9.56 -2.41 19.82
C VAL A 101 10.36 -1.40 20.64
N VAL A 102 9.72 -0.84 21.66
CA VAL A 102 10.34 0.09 22.61
C VAL A 102 10.18 -0.40 24.04
N ASP A 103 11.09 -0.01 24.91
CA ASP A 103 11.01 -0.31 26.34
C ASP A 103 9.98 0.57 27.06
N GLU A 104 9.83 0.38 28.37
CA GLU A 104 8.98 1.22 29.24
C GLU A 104 9.44 2.67 29.40
N HIS A 105 10.51 3.08 28.72
CA HIS A 105 10.99 4.46 28.61
C HIS A 105 10.90 5.00 27.16
N GLY A 106 10.44 4.18 26.21
CA GLY A 106 10.19 4.57 24.82
C GLY A 106 11.45 4.49 23.96
N LEU A 107 12.51 3.87 24.46
CA LEU A 107 13.75 3.66 23.71
C LEU A 107 13.62 2.39 22.85
N PRO A 108 14.07 2.42 21.58
CA PRO A 108 14.09 1.23 20.74
C PRO A 108 14.84 0.08 21.41
N MET A 109 14.22 -1.10 21.42
CA MET A 109 14.82 -2.31 21.96
C MET A 109 15.53 -3.08 20.85
N THR A 110 16.74 -3.51 21.13
CA THR A 110 17.44 -4.52 20.33
C THR A 110 16.86 -5.91 20.58
N ARG A 111 17.16 -6.86 19.68
CA ARG A 111 16.69 -8.25 19.77
C ARG A 111 17.06 -8.91 21.10
N GLU A 112 18.25 -8.62 21.59
CA GLU A 112 18.82 -9.16 22.84
C GLU A 112 18.10 -8.65 24.08
N GLN A 113 17.46 -7.47 23.99
CA GLN A 113 16.74 -6.85 25.10
C GLN A 113 15.29 -7.31 25.22
N LEU A 114 14.75 -7.99 24.21
CA LEU A 114 13.35 -8.42 24.24
C LEU A 114 13.09 -9.43 25.37
N PRO A 115 11.94 -9.33 26.07
CA PRO A 115 11.63 -10.20 27.21
C PRO A 115 11.79 -11.69 26.90
N ALA A 116 11.38 -12.12 25.69
CA ALA A 116 11.49 -13.51 25.27
C ALA A 116 12.95 -13.99 25.12
N THR A 117 13.81 -13.14 24.54
CA THR A 117 15.24 -13.40 24.36
C THR A 117 15.99 -13.37 25.69
N VAL A 118 15.67 -12.42 26.56
CA VAL A 118 16.24 -12.29 27.91
C VAL A 118 15.87 -13.52 28.75
N ALA A 119 14.60 -13.94 28.73
CA ALA A 119 14.15 -15.13 29.44
C ALA A 119 14.89 -16.39 28.99
N ARG A 120 15.02 -16.58 27.67
CA ARG A 120 15.73 -17.71 27.06
C ARG A 120 17.21 -17.74 27.42
N THR A 121 17.90 -16.60 27.30
CA THR A 121 19.35 -16.50 27.51
C THR A 121 19.72 -16.59 28.99
N SER A 122 18.91 -15.96 29.86
CA SER A 122 19.14 -16.00 31.31
C SER A 122 18.66 -17.29 31.97
N GLY A 123 17.77 -18.03 31.31
CA GLY A 123 17.09 -19.20 31.87
C GLY A 123 16.12 -18.87 33.01
N LYS A 124 15.79 -17.58 33.20
CA LYS A 124 14.87 -17.10 34.26
C LYS A 124 13.60 -16.54 33.66
N VAL A 125 12.52 -16.60 34.43
CA VAL A 125 11.25 -15.95 34.07
C VAL A 125 11.44 -14.44 34.10
N VAL A 126 10.98 -13.77 33.04
CA VAL A 126 10.86 -12.30 32.97
C VAL A 126 9.40 -11.98 33.24
N GLU A 127 9.11 -11.39 34.38
CA GLU A 127 7.73 -11.07 34.81
C GLU A 127 7.40 -9.60 34.54
N SER A 128 6.19 -9.34 34.05
CA SER A 128 5.59 -8.00 33.95
C SER A 128 6.45 -6.95 33.22
N ALA A 129 7.23 -7.35 32.23
CA ALA A 129 7.99 -6.43 31.40
C ALA A 129 7.03 -5.59 30.55
N VAL A 130 7.13 -4.26 30.66
CA VAL A 130 6.34 -3.34 29.85
C VAL A 130 7.10 -3.02 28.57
N ILE A 131 6.48 -3.29 27.42
CA ILE A 131 7.03 -2.94 26.11
C ILE A 131 5.98 -2.20 25.28
N GLY A 132 6.44 -1.26 24.46
CA GLY A 132 5.64 -0.62 23.43
C GLY A 132 5.86 -1.33 22.11
N LEU A 133 4.79 -1.64 21.39
CA LEU A 133 4.83 -2.32 20.10
C LEU A 133 4.14 -1.43 19.08
N PHE A 134 4.87 -1.04 18.03
CA PHE A 134 4.35 -0.20 16.94
C PHE A 134 4.38 -0.96 15.63
N ASN A 135 3.24 -1.01 14.94
CA ASN A 135 3.17 -1.53 13.58
C ASN A 135 3.39 -0.38 12.58
N LEU A 136 4.48 -0.43 11.82
CA LEU A 136 4.89 0.59 10.87
C LEU A 136 3.95 0.67 9.64
N VAL A 137 3.19 -0.39 9.34
CA VAL A 137 2.28 -0.45 8.19
C VAL A 137 0.88 0.05 8.55
N SER A 138 0.29 -0.46 9.64
CA SER A 138 -1.04 -0.04 10.09
C SER A 138 -1.01 1.24 10.94
N GLN A 139 0.18 1.70 11.34
CA GLN A 139 0.40 2.82 12.25
C GLN A 139 -0.33 2.69 13.59
N GLN A 140 -0.55 1.45 14.03
CA GLN A 140 -1.16 1.15 15.32
C GLN A 140 -0.10 0.90 16.39
N PHE A 141 -0.39 1.32 17.62
CA PHE A 141 0.53 1.25 18.76
C PHE A 141 -0.14 0.56 19.95
N TRP A 142 0.58 -0.36 20.57
CA TRP A 142 0.15 -1.07 21.77
C TRP A 142 1.19 -0.97 22.88
N TRP A 143 0.76 -0.76 24.12
CA TRP A 143 1.55 -1.12 25.29
C TRP A 143 1.17 -2.49 25.75
N LEU A 144 2.16 -3.36 25.91
CA LEU A 144 1.96 -4.72 26.37
C LEU A 144 2.68 -4.92 27.71
N SER A 145 1.97 -5.52 28.67
CA SER A 145 2.61 -6.13 29.83
C SER A 145 2.89 -7.59 29.48
N VAL A 146 4.17 -7.94 29.38
CA VAL A 146 4.67 -9.23 28.87
C VAL A 146 5.32 -10.02 30.00
N THR A 147 4.94 -11.28 30.11
CA THR A 147 5.63 -12.27 30.94
C THR A 147 6.19 -13.35 30.03
N SER A 148 7.50 -13.58 30.09
CA SER A 148 8.19 -14.56 29.25
C SER A 148 8.81 -15.65 30.11
N ILE A 149 8.44 -16.90 29.81
CA ILE A 149 8.84 -18.10 30.55
C ILE A 149 9.71 -18.96 29.62
N PRO A 150 10.99 -19.21 29.98
CA PRO A 150 11.84 -20.10 29.20
C PRO A 150 11.44 -21.56 29.45
N HIS A 151 11.39 -22.34 28.38
CA HIS A 151 11.13 -23.78 28.43
C HIS A 151 12.41 -24.54 28.07
N PHE A 152 12.76 -25.53 28.89
CA PHE A 152 14.03 -26.25 28.81
C PHE A 152 13.84 -27.62 28.17
N HIS A 153 14.70 -27.95 27.19
CA HIS A 153 14.72 -29.29 26.64
C HIS A 153 15.29 -30.29 27.67
N PRO A 154 14.65 -31.45 27.90
CA PRO A 154 15.05 -32.41 28.93
C PRO A 154 16.49 -32.94 28.81
N GLN A 155 17.09 -32.84 27.62
CA GLN A 155 18.40 -33.42 27.30
C GLN A 155 19.55 -32.40 27.20
N SER A 156 19.26 -31.11 26.99
CA SER A 156 20.32 -30.10 26.72
C SER A 156 20.61 -29.19 27.91
N GLY A 157 19.69 -29.08 28.88
CA GLY A 157 19.83 -28.13 29.99
C GLY A 157 19.76 -26.65 29.58
N SER A 158 19.45 -26.37 28.30
CA SER A 158 19.30 -25.03 27.74
C SER A 158 17.83 -24.76 27.40
N ALA A 159 17.40 -23.51 27.56
CA ALA A 159 16.08 -23.10 27.10
C ALA A 159 16.06 -23.03 25.57
N ASP A 160 15.27 -23.88 24.92
CA ASP A 160 15.15 -23.97 23.46
C ASP A 160 13.86 -23.32 22.94
N GLN A 161 12.91 -23.04 23.83
CA GLN A 161 11.66 -22.36 23.55
C GLN A 161 11.33 -21.32 24.62
N THR A 162 10.50 -20.34 24.26
CA THR A 162 9.96 -19.35 25.19
C THR A 162 8.46 -19.22 25.01
N VAL A 163 7.72 -19.26 26.11
CA VAL A 163 6.29 -18.93 26.15
C VAL A 163 6.16 -17.50 26.64
N SER A 164 5.60 -16.62 25.80
CA SER A 164 5.31 -15.24 26.16
C SER A 164 3.81 -15.04 26.28
N MET A 165 3.38 -14.53 27.42
CA MET A 165 2.00 -14.14 27.69
C MET A 165 1.95 -12.62 27.81
N PHE A 166 0.97 -11.99 27.17
CA PHE A 166 0.83 -10.55 27.23
C PHE A 166 -0.61 -10.07 27.32
N SER A 167 -0.77 -8.89 27.92
CA SER A 167 -2.03 -8.17 27.99
C SER A 167 -1.83 -6.76 27.44
N ASP A 168 -2.83 -6.27 26.72
CA ASP A 168 -2.89 -4.89 26.28
C ASP A 168 -3.11 -3.98 27.50
N ILE A 169 -2.13 -3.12 27.76
CA ILE A 169 -2.17 -2.07 28.78
C ILE A 169 -2.09 -0.68 28.14
N THR A 170 -2.32 -0.56 26.82
CA THR A 170 -2.29 0.71 26.07
C THR A 170 -3.18 1.73 26.73
N GLU A 171 -4.38 1.31 27.09
CA GLU A 171 -5.38 2.15 27.75
C GLU A 171 -4.95 2.60 29.15
N LEU A 172 -4.15 1.80 29.86
CA LEU A 172 -3.60 2.12 31.19
C LEU A 172 -2.38 3.04 31.10
N LYS A 173 -1.56 2.90 30.04
CA LYS A 173 -0.35 3.71 29.82
C LYS A 173 -0.62 5.02 29.07
N ARG A 174 -1.76 5.15 28.39
CA ARG A 174 -2.21 6.38 27.72
C ARG A 174 -2.30 7.58 28.69
N ASP A 175 -2.56 7.30 29.98
CA ASP A 175 -2.67 8.31 31.05
C ASP A 175 -1.32 8.72 31.68
N SER A 176 -0.19 8.14 31.25
CA SER A 176 1.13 8.38 31.85
C SER A 176 1.99 9.35 31.02
N ALA A 177 2.87 10.11 31.69
CA ALA A 177 3.74 11.16 31.12
C ALA A 177 4.65 10.71 29.94
N MET A 178 4.68 9.41 29.69
CA MET A 178 5.42 8.74 28.63
C MET A 178 4.77 8.84 27.24
N PHE A 179 3.43 8.94 27.16
CA PHE A 179 2.72 9.12 25.89
C PHE A 179 3.12 10.45 25.22
N LYS A 180 3.34 11.49 26.03
CA LYS A 180 3.88 12.79 25.61
C LYS A 180 5.32 12.70 25.06
N ARG A 181 6.10 11.71 25.49
CA ARG A 181 7.53 11.54 25.12
C ARG A 181 7.71 10.71 23.84
N ILE A 182 6.82 9.77 23.56
CA ILE A 182 6.79 9.01 22.29
C ILE A 182 6.24 9.85 21.13
N GLN A 183 5.28 10.74 21.40
CA GLN A 183 4.83 11.77 20.44
C GLN A 183 6.02 12.62 19.93
N ALA A 184 6.92 13.01 20.82
CA ALA A 184 8.15 13.72 20.45
C ALA A 184 9.16 12.87 19.67
N LEU A 185 9.25 11.56 19.93
CA LEU A 185 10.17 10.64 19.23
C LEU A 185 9.66 10.22 17.84
N ALA A 186 8.35 10.17 17.63
CA ALA A 186 7.73 9.77 16.36
C ALA A 186 7.46 10.93 15.40
N GLY A 187 7.75 12.18 15.81
CA GLY A 187 7.38 13.37 15.03
C GLY A 187 5.86 13.46 14.84
N ILE A 188 5.08 13.15 15.89
CA ILE A 188 3.62 13.23 15.91
C ILE A 188 3.20 14.14 17.07
N GLY A 189 2.49 15.22 16.78
CA GLY A 189 1.92 16.10 17.79
C GLY A 189 0.62 15.54 18.37
N GLY A 190 0.46 15.57 19.68
CA GLY A 190 -0.84 15.39 20.34
C GLY A 190 -1.64 16.68 20.46
N TRP A 191 -2.95 16.58 20.36
CA TRP A 191 -3.90 17.65 20.68
C TRP A 191 -5.10 17.14 21.48
N GLU A 192 -5.67 18.01 22.29
CA GLU A 192 -6.86 17.75 23.10
C GLU A 192 -7.77 18.97 23.04
N PHE A 193 -9.08 18.72 22.95
CA PHE A 193 -10.12 19.73 23.00
C PHE A 193 -11.06 19.45 24.17
N ASN A 194 -11.23 20.42 25.06
CA ASN A 194 -12.17 20.39 26.16
C ASN A 194 -13.36 21.32 25.87
N ARG A 195 -14.58 20.76 25.95
CA ARG A 195 -15.81 21.49 25.66
C ARG A 195 -16.20 22.51 26.73
N ASN A 196 -15.82 22.32 27.99
CA ASN A 196 -16.31 23.19 29.08
C ASN A 196 -15.73 24.61 29.01
N ASP A 197 -14.47 24.73 28.62
CA ASP A 197 -13.75 26.00 28.44
C ASP A 197 -13.47 26.31 26.95
N ALA A 198 -13.94 25.45 26.03
CA ALA A 198 -13.62 25.47 24.61
C ALA A 198 -12.10 25.49 24.34
N GLY A 199 -11.32 24.97 25.29
CA GLY A 199 -9.88 25.00 25.30
C GLY A 199 -9.29 23.94 24.37
N ILE A 200 -8.30 24.34 23.57
CA ILE A 200 -7.41 23.40 22.90
C ILE A 200 -6.06 23.38 23.60
N HIS A 201 -5.59 22.17 23.88
CA HIS A 201 -4.26 21.90 24.40
C HIS A 201 -3.44 21.16 23.36
N LEU A 202 -2.28 21.70 23.04
CA LEU A 202 -1.33 21.10 22.12
C LEU A 202 -0.07 20.65 22.86
N SER A 203 0.43 19.47 22.50
CA SER A 203 1.80 19.05 22.81
C SER A 203 2.82 19.97 22.15
N ASP A 204 4.09 19.88 22.59
CA ASP A 204 5.18 20.66 22.01
C ASP A 204 5.39 20.33 20.52
N GLY A 205 5.35 19.03 20.16
CA GLY A 205 5.45 18.60 18.76
C GLY A 205 4.30 19.09 17.87
N ALA A 206 3.07 19.16 18.41
CA ALA A 206 1.95 19.74 17.67
C ALA A 206 2.11 21.25 17.46
N ARG A 207 2.66 21.96 18.45
CA ARG A 207 2.97 23.39 18.32
C ARG A 207 4.04 23.64 17.28
N GLU A 208 5.11 22.84 17.25
CA GLU A 208 6.16 22.97 16.24
C GLU A 208 5.62 22.76 14.81
N MET A 209 4.81 21.73 14.58
CA MET A 209 4.22 21.46 13.25
C MET A 209 3.32 22.59 12.73
N LEU A 210 2.65 23.31 13.63
CA LEU A 210 1.74 24.42 13.33
C LEU A 210 2.41 25.79 13.42
N GLY A 211 3.75 25.83 13.41
CA GLY A 211 4.52 27.08 13.34
C GLY A 211 4.66 27.84 14.67
N GLY A 212 4.53 27.16 15.80
CA GLY A 212 4.82 27.69 17.14
C GLY A 212 3.78 28.67 17.70
N ALA A 213 2.65 28.88 17.01
CA ALA A 213 1.61 29.80 17.46
C ALA A 213 0.92 29.30 18.75
N ALA A 214 0.55 30.24 19.63
CA ALA A 214 -0.29 29.96 20.78
C ALA A 214 -1.73 29.66 20.33
N ILE A 215 -2.06 28.37 20.26
CA ILE A 215 -3.38 27.86 19.88
C ILE A 215 -4.06 27.39 21.16
N SER A 216 -5.17 28.02 21.50
CA SER A 216 -5.90 27.77 22.75
C SER A 216 -7.40 27.56 22.54
N THR A 217 -7.92 27.78 21.33
CA THR A 217 -9.34 27.59 20.99
C THR A 217 -9.50 26.80 19.70
N LEU A 218 -10.66 26.15 19.52
CA LEU A 218 -11.00 25.45 18.27
C LEU A 218 -10.91 26.37 17.04
N GLU A 219 -11.37 27.61 17.18
CA GLU A 219 -11.27 28.61 16.09
C GLU A 219 -9.81 28.89 15.72
N SER A 220 -8.94 29.11 16.71
CA SER A 220 -7.52 29.35 16.48
C SER A 220 -6.80 28.15 15.85
N PHE A 221 -7.26 26.94 16.14
CA PHE A 221 -6.72 25.71 15.57
C PHE A 221 -7.16 25.53 14.10
N CYS A 222 -8.44 25.70 13.80
CA CYS A 222 -8.95 25.67 12.42
C CYS A 222 -8.32 26.75 11.55
N ALA A 223 -8.05 27.93 12.12
CA ALA A 223 -7.38 29.05 11.45
C ALA A 223 -5.87 28.81 11.18
N ARG A 224 -5.32 27.63 11.48
CA ARG A 224 -3.98 27.22 11.04
C ARG A 224 -3.99 26.47 9.71
N PHE A 225 -5.16 26.17 9.16
CA PHE A 225 -5.31 25.51 7.87
C PHE A 225 -5.91 26.49 6.86
N ASN A 226 -5.81 26.17 5.56
CA ASN A 226 -6.49 26.97 4.54
C ASN A 226 -8.02 27.04 4.80
N GLU A 227 -8.70 28.01 4.19
CA GLU A 227 -10.11 28.30 4.48
C GLU A 227 -11.06 27.09 4.26
N GLN A 228 -10.79 26.26 3.25
CA GLN A 228 -11.59 25.07 2.96
C GLN A 228 -11.33 23.96 3.99
N ASP A 229 -10.07 23.73 4.32
CA ASP A 229 -9.63 22.68 5.24
C ASP A 229 -9.94 23.00 6.70
N GLY A 230 -9.84 24.27 7.09
CA GLY A 230 -10.31 24.74 8.40
C GLY A 230 -11.81 24.49 8.60
N ARG A 231 -12.63 24.73 7.56
CA ARG A 231 -14.07 24.39 7.59
C ARG A 231 -14.33 22.89 7.69
N ARG A 232 -13.55 22.08 6.95
CA ARG A 232 -13.64 20.60 7.04
C ARG A 232 -13.28 20.09 8.43
N LEU A 233 -12.23 20.62 9.03
CA LEU A 233 -11.83 20.27 10.40
C LEU A 233 -12.90 20.64 11.41
N ALA A 234 -13.44 21.86 11.34
CA ALA A 234 -14.53 22.29 12.22
C ALA A 234 -15.75 21.37 12.11
N ALA A 235 -16.17 21.02 10.89
CA ALA A 235 -17.28 20.10 10.66
C ALA A 235 -17.00 18.69 11.21
N ALA A 236 -15.79 18.17 11.02
CA ALA A 236 -15.40 16.86 11.55
C ALA A 236 -15.35 16.85 13.08
N MET A 237 -14.89 17.93 13.71
CA MET A 237 -14.92 18.09 15.17
C MET A 237 -16.35 18.09 15.73
N ILE A 238 -17.29 18.74 15.04
CA ILE A 238 -18.71 18.71 15.39
C ILE A 238 -19.29 17.30 15.21
N ALA A 239 -19.04 16.66 14.06
CA ALA A 239 -19.57 15.33 13.77
C ALA A 239 -18.99 14.24 14.69
N ALA A 240 -17.71 14.33 15.03
CA ALA A 240 -17.08 13.43 15.98
C ALA A 240 -17.77 13.50 17.34
N HIS A 241 -18.18 14.70 17.75
CA HIS A 241 -18.91 14.93 18.99
C HIS A 241 -20.35 14.41 18.94
N GLU A 242 -21.10 14.73 17.87
CA GLU A 242 -22.51 14.36 17.75
C GLU A 242 -22.72 12.85 17.57
N ASP A 243 -21.86 12.21 16.76
CA ASP A 243 -22.03 10.81 16.37
C ASP A 243 -21.01 9.86 17.02
N SER A 244 -20.12 10.36 17.88
CA SER A 244 -18.98 9.59 18.45
C SER A 244 -18.12 8.91 17.39
N ARG A 245 -18.00 9.53 16.20
CA ARG A 245 -17.25 8.98 15.06
C ARG A 245 -15.81 9.50 15.07
N PRO A 246 -14.80 8.61 15.07
CA PRO A 246 -13.44 9.06 14.87
C PRO A 246 -13.29 9.63 13.46
N PHE A 247 -12.40 10.60 13.30
CA PHE A 247 -12.09 11.17 11.99
C PHE A 247 -10.59 11.15 11.71
N THR A 248 -10.26 11.15 10.43
CA THR A 248 -8.90 11.36 9.91
C THR A 248 -9.01 12.26 8.71
N LEU A 249 -8.26 13.35 8.71
CA LEU A 249 -8.25 14.34 7.64
C LEU A 249 -6.82 14.69 7.26
N ASP A 250 -6.55 14.70 5.95
CA ASP A 250 -5.35 15.30 5.39
C ASP A 250 -5.68 16.76 5.04
N LEU A 251 -5.02 17.69 5.71
CA LEU A 251 -5.27 19.13 5.67
C LEU A 251 -4.01 19.89 5.29
N ARG A 252 -4.16 21.01 4.60
CA ARG A 252 -3.02 21.88 4.27
C ARG A 252 -2.92 23.03 5.28
N PRO A 253 -1.77 23.19 5.97
CA PRO A 253 -1.55 24.32 6.84
C PRO A 253 -1.53 25.63 6.05
N MET A 254 -1.79 26.72 6.76
CA MET A 254 -1.70 28.08 6.26
C MET A 254 -0.25 28.55 6.42
N ASP A 255 0.59 28.18 5.45
CA ASP A 255 1.98 28.64 5.37
C ASP A 255 2.10 29.83 4.40
N ASP A 256 3.00 30.78 4.72
CA ASP A 256 3.47 31.82 3.81
C ASP A 256 4.59 31.21 2.93
N ALA A 257 4.30 31.01 1.64
CA ALA A 257 5.22 30.73 0.53
C ALA A 257 5.56 29.27 0.13
N GLU A 258 5.40 29.04 -1.19
CA GLU A 258 6.03 28.10 -2.15
C GLU A 258 6.13 26.58 -1.88
N GLU A 259 6.06 26.07 -0.65
CA GLU A 259 6.14 24.63 -0.39
C GLU A 259 4.79 24.00 -0.04
N GLU A 260 4.41 22.94 -0.79
CA GLU A 260 3.15 22.22 -0.57
C GLU A 260 3.26 21.31 0.67
N ARG A 261 2.88 21.83 1.85
CA ARG A 261 2.84 21.06 3.11
C ARG A 261 1.50 20.38 3.36
N TRP A 262 1.56 19.22 3.99
CA TRP A 262 0.39 18.40 4.33
C TRP A 262 0.49 17.87 5.76
N LEU A 263 -0.54 18.14 6.56
CA LEU A 263 -0.67 17.63 7.92
C LEU A 263 -1.89 16.70 8.01
N ARG A 264 -1.71 15.53 8.62
CA ARG A 264 -2.80 14.63 8.98
C ARG A 264 -3.28 14.94 10.38
N VAL A 265 -4.56 15.24 10.51
CA VAL A 265 -5.25 15.42 11.79
C VAL A 265 -6.17 14.23 12.02
N GLN A 266 -6.04 13.58 13.17
CA GLN A 266 -6.96 12.54 13.62
C GLN A 266 -7.56 12.93 14.95
N GLY A 267 -8.83 12.59 15.17
CA GLY A 267 -9.51 12.86 16.43
C GLY A 267 -10.56 11.83 16.75
N GLU A 268 -10.70 11.52 18.04
CA GLU A 268 -11.73 10.65 18.59
C GLU A 268 -12.29 11.23 19.90
N VAL A 269 -13.57 10.97 20.17
CA VAL A 269 -14.17 11.28 21.47
C VAL A 269 -13.62 10.32 22.51
N ASP A 270 -13.22 10.85 23.66
CA ASP A 270 -12.79 10.03 24.78
C ASP A 270 -13.96 9.16 25.27
N ARG A 271 -13.84 7.85 25.06
CA ARG A 271 -14.86 6.85 25.42
C ARG A 271 -15.01 6.67 26.94
N LYS A 272 -14.04 7.11 27.74
CA LYS A 272 -14.11 7.06 29.21
C LYS A 272 -14.75 8.29 29.83
N ASP A 273 -14.96 9.35 29.07
CA ASP A 273 -15.76 10.48 29.48
C ASP A 273 -17.25 10.18 29.20
N PRO A 274 -18.07 9.82 30.21
CA PRO A 274 -19.49 9.49 30.01
C PRO A 274 -20.29 10.68 29.48
N SER A 275 -19.69 11.87 29.48
CA SER A 275 -20.27 13.10 28.99
C SER A 275 -19.81 13.51 27.59
N GLY A 276 -18.86 12.77 26.98
CA GLY A 276 -18.39 12.99 25.61
C GLY A 276 -17.78 14.39 25.38
N ARG A 277 -17.18 15.00 26.41
CA ARG A 277 -16.73 16.40 26.40
C ARG A 277 -15.28 16.58 25.98
N HIS A 278 -14.49 15.51 25.96
CA HIS A 278 -13.10 15.53 25.56
C HIS A 278 -12.94 14.86 24.21
N VAL A 279 -12.31 15.58 23.27
CA VAL A 279 -11.87 15.03 21.98
C VAL A 279 -10.36 15.07 21.99
N THR A 280 -9.72 13.93 21.77
CA THR A 280 -8.26 13.83 21.74
C THR A 280 -7.82 13.32 20.38
N GLY A 281 -6.60 13.66 20.00
CA GLY A 281 -6.15 13.39 18.66
C GLY A 281 -4.67 13.58 18.43
N THR A 282 -4.28 13.26 17.19
CA THR A 282 -2.90 13.35 16.70
C THR A 282 -2.82 14.28 15.50
N LEU A 283 -1.61 14.82 15.32
CA LEU A 283 -1.18 15.65 14.21
C LEU A 283 0.12 15.05 13.68
N ALA A 284 0.21 14.76 12.39
CA ALA A 284 1.42 14.22 11.77
C ALA A 284 1.75 14.96 10.48
N ASP A 285 3.02 15.27 10.24
CA ASP A 285 3.47 15.81 8.95
C ASP A 285 3.58 14.66 7.92
N ILE A 286 2.74 14.71 6.89
CA ILE A 286 2.68 13.70 5.83
C ILE A 286 3.16 14.26 4.49
N THR A 287 3.84 15.42 4.48
CA THR A 287 4.31 16.09 3.27
C THR A 287 5.17 15.18 2.42
N HIS A 288 6.19 14.56 3.01
CA HIS A 288 7.06 13.62 2.31
C HIS A 288 6.28 12.43 1.71
N ASN A 289 5.35 11.85 2.47
CA ASN A 289 4.53 10.73 1.98
C ASN A 289 3.64 11.14 0.81
N LYS A 290 3.03 12.34 0.87
CA LYS A 290 2.23 12.88 -0.23
C LYS A 290 3.08 13.19 -1.46
N LEU A 291 4.30 13.70 -1.29
CA LEU A 291 5.22 13.93 -2.40
C LEU A 291 5.66 12.61 -3.06
N VAL A 292 5.96 11.58 -2.26
CA VAL A 292 6.29 10.24 -2.78
C VAL A 292 5.08 9.62 -3.47
N GLU A 293 3.90 9.67 -2.87
CA GLU A 293 2.64 9.17 -3.47
C GLU A 293 2.34 9.88 -4.80
N ASN A 294 2.45 11.20 -4.85
CA ASN A 294 2.25 11.98 -6.07
C ASN A 294 3.33 11.69 -7.13
N THR A 295 4.58 11.49 -6.71
CA THR A 295 5.69 11.13 -7.62
C THR A 295 5.48 9.74 -8.20
N LEU A 296 5.12 8.75 -7.37
CA LEU A 296 4.78 7.40 -7.82
C LEU A 296 3.56 7.40 -8.74
N ARG A 297 2.53 8.18 -8.42
CA ARG A 297 1.34 8.34 -9.26
C ARG A 297 1.67 9.00 -10.60
N ARG A 298 2.57 9.99 -10.62
CA ARG A 298 3.07 10.61 -11.85
C ARG A 298 3.87 9.60 -12.67
N GLN A 299 4.79 8.88 -12.04
CA GLN A 299 5.59 7.82 -12.68
C GLN A 299 4.72 6.69 -13.24
N ALA A 300 3.63 6.32 -12.56
CA ALA A 300 2.69 5.31 -13.03
C ALA A 300 1.82 5.78 -14.22
N ARG A 301 1.70 7.09 -14.45
CA ARG A 301 0.86 7.69 -15.50
C ARG A 301 1.62 8.30 -16.66
N THR A 302 2.95 8.37 -16.58
CA THR A 302 3.79 8.96 -17.64
C THR A 302 4.72 7.93 -18.28
N ASP A 303 5.03 8.12 -19.56
CA ASP A 303 6.10 7.40 -20.24
C ASP A 303 7.45 7.81 -19.63
N PRO A 304 8.28 6.86 -19.14
CA PRO A 304 9.50 7.18 -18.40
C PRO A 304 10.58 7.85 -19.25
N LEU A 305 10.53 7.71 -20.58
CA LEU A 305 11.49 8.35 -21.48
C LEU A 305 11.10 9.80 -21.78
N THR A 306 9.87 10.03 -22.23
CA THR A 306 9.43 11.32 -22.77
C THR A 306 8.72 12.22 -21.75
N GLY A 307 8.27 11.65 -20.63
CA GLY A 307 7.47 12.35 -19.61
C GLY A 307 6.06 12.76 -20.06
N LEU A 308 5.62 12.35 -21.26
CA LEU A 308 4.22 12.45 -21.69
C LEU A 308 3.35 11.44 -20.94
N LEU A 309 2.03 11.51 -21.08
CA LEU A 309 1.15 10.45 -20.58
C LEU A 309 1.56 9.10 -21.22
N ASN A 310 1.50 8.02 -20.44
CA ASN A 310 1.63 6.68 -21.00
C ASN A 310 0.29 6.20 -21.60
N ARG A 311 0.33 5.02 -22.22
CA ARG A 311 -0.84 4.39 -22.86
C ARG A 311 -2.04 4.27 -21.91
N ASP A 312 -1.84 3.78 -20.70
CA ASP A 312 -2.94 3.56 -19.76
C ASP A 312 -3.55 4.89 -19.30
N ALA A 313 -2.73 5.88 -18.98
CA ALA A 313 -3.22 7.18 -18.52
C ALA A 313 -3.99 7.94 -19.60
N VAL A 314 -3.58 7.90 -20.87
CA VAL A 314 -4.32 8.58 -21.94
C VAL A 314 -5.64 7.87 -22.27
N LEU A 315 -5.69 6.55 -22.13
CA LEU A 315 -6.92 5.78 -22.27
C LEU A 315 -7.93 6.13 -21.17
N ASP A 316 -7.48 6.21 -19.92
CA ASP A 316 -8.31 6.64 -18.79
C ASP A 316 -8.88 8.04 -19.01
N GLU A 317 -8.04 8.99 -19.46
CA GLU A 317 -8.49 10.35 -19.79
C GLU A 317 -9.50 10.36 -20.93
N LEU A 318 -9.29 9.57 -21.98
CA LEU A 318 -10.22 9.46 -23.11
C LEU A 318 -11.58 8.90 -22.64
N VAL A 319 -11.59 7.83 -21.84
CA VAL A 319 -12.82 7.25 -21.28
C VAL A 319 -13.55 8.27 -20.40
N ALA A 320 -12.84 8.99 -19.53
CA ALA A 320 -13.41 10.02 -18.68
C ALA A 320 -14.04 11.17 -19.51
N HIS A 321 -13.39 11.58 -20.60
CA HIS A 321 -13.93 12.60 -21.49
C HIS A 321 -15.18 12.13 -22.24
N LEU A 322 -15.23 10.87 -22.68
CA LEU A 322 -16.38 10.29 -23.36
C LEU A 322 -17.59 10.09 -22.42
N ALA A 323 -17.35 9.86 -21.14
CA ALA A 323 -18.41 9.71 -20.12
C ALA A 323 -19.07 11.03 -19.68
N GLY A 324 -18.42 12.18 -19.90
CA GLY A 324 -18.96 13.50 -19.56
C GLY A 324 -20.06 14.01 -20.51
N THR A 325 -20.56 15.22 -20.27
CA THR A 325 -21.50 15.92 -21.17
C THR A 325 -20.77 16.39 -22.45
N ALA A 326 -20.55 15.43 -23.36
CA ALA A 326 -20.18 15.50 -24.77
C ALA A 326 -19.60 16.83 -25.33
N PRO A 327 -18.39 17.26 -24.93
CA PRO A 327 -17.59 18.09 -25.83
C PRO A 327 -17.12 17.20 -27.00
N ARG A 328 -17.27 17.67 -28.24
CA ARG A 328 -16.65 17.01 -29.40
C ARG A 328 -15.14 16.89 -29.13
N LEU A 329 -14.61 15.68 -29.32
CA LEU A 329 -13.20 15.36 -29.07
C LEU A 329 -12.63 14.74 -30.34
N ALA A 330 -11.40 15.11 -30.68
CA ALA A 330 -10.64 14.45 -31.73
C ALA A 330 -9.46 13.69 -31.14
N VAL A 331 -9.19 12.51 -31.71
CA VAL A 331 -8.02 11.69 -31.41
C VAL A 331 -7.09 11.74 -32.61
N LEU A 332 -5.85 12.18 -32.39
CA LEU A 332 -4.80 12.21 -33.39
C LEU A 332 -3.78 11.12 -33.04
N TYR A 333 -3.72 10.07 -33.85
CA TYR A 333 -2.72 9.00 -33.76
C TYR A 333 -1.53 9.36 -34.64
N ILE A 334 -0.34 9.40 -34.07
CA ILE A 334 0.86 9.95 -34.71
C ILE A 334 1.95 8.89 -34.68
N ASP A 335 2.61 8.69 -35.80
CA ASP A 335 3.77 7.82 -35.89
C ASP A 335 4.91 8.54 -36.62
N LEU A 336 6.14 8.37 -36.13
CA LEU A 336 7.33 8.96 -36.72
C LEU A 336 7.83 8.14 -37.90
N ASP A 337 7.80 8.76 -39.09
CA ASP A 337 8.15 8.07 -40.32
C ASP A 337 9.63 7.64 -40.30
N ARG A 338 9.87 6.35 -40.53
CA ARG A 338 11.21 5.75 -40.63
C ARG A 338 12.07 5.89 -39.38
N PHE A 339 11.48 6.08 -38.19
CA PHE A 339 12.23 6.15 -36.94
C PHE A 339 13.11 4.92 -36.69
N LYS A 340 12.68 3.73 -37.11
CA LYS A 340 13.51 2.51 -37.05
C LYS A 340 14.86 2.65 -37.76
N ILE A 341 14.91 3.32 -38.92
CA ILE A 341 16.16 3.55 -39.66
C ILE A 341 17.12 4.42 -38.84
N ILE A 342 16.59 5.39 -38.09
CA ILE A 342 17.40 6.24 -37.20
C ILE A 342 18.02 5.39 -36.10
N ASN A 343 17.24 4.52 -35.46
CA ASN A 343 17.77 3.59 -34.45
C ASN A 343 18.83 2.65 -35.03
N ASP A 344 18.58 2.10 -36.22
CA ASP A 344 19.48 1.13 -36.84
C ASP A 344 20.81 1.78 -37.29
N VAL A 345 20.79 3.05 -37.71
CA VAL A 345 21.97 3.77 -38.22
C VAL A 345 22.75 4.49 -37.12
N LEU A 346 22.06 5.10 -36.16
CA LEU A 346 22.65 6.02 -35.16
C LEU A 346 22.60 5.47 -33.73
N GLY A 347 21.95 4.34 -33.53
CA GLY A 347 21.80 3.68 -32.24
C GLY A 347 20.62 4.21 -31.42
N HIS A 348 20.15 3.35 -30.50
CA HIS A 348 18.98 3.62 -29.66
C HIS A 348 19.11 4.88 -28.80
N ASN A 349 20.31 5.25 -28.34
CA ASN A 349 20.50 6.46 -27.53
C ASN A 349 20.13 7.75 -28.29
N VAL A 350 20.41 7.81 -29.60
CA VAL A 350 20.05 8.95 -30.45
C VAL A 350 18.54 8.95 -30.70
N GLY A 351 17.96 7.77 -30.96
CA GLY A 351 16.52 7.61 -31.08
C GLY A 351 15.76 8.04 -29.83
N ASP A 352 16.23 7.65 -28.65
CA ASP A 352 15.62 8.02 -27.37
C ASP A 352 15.60 9.54 -27.16
N ARG A 353 16.70 10.22 -27.50
CA ARG A 353 16.77 11.68 -27.45
C ARG A 353 15.89 12.36 -28.50
N LEU A 354 15.77 11.75 -29.68
CA LEU A 354 14.83 12.21 -30.71
C LEU A 354 13.39 12.10 -30.22
N LEU A 355 13.02 11.00 -29.56
CA LEU A 355 11.69 10.82 -28.97
C LEU A 355 11.41 11.87 -27.90
N CYS A 356 12.37 12.19 -27.03
CA CYS A 356 12.23 13.28 -26.06
C CYS A 356 12.02 14.64 -26.74
N ALA A 357 12.80 14.94 -27.78
CA ALA A 357 12.66 16.20 -28.52
C ALA A 357 11.34 16.30 -29.30
N VAL A 358 10.86 15.18 -29.86
CA VAL A 358 9.55 15.09 -30.50
C VAL A 358 8.45 15.34 -29.48
N ALA A 359 8.53 14.71 -28.31
CA ALA A 359 7.55 14.88 -27.23
C ALA A 359 7.43 16.34 -26.78
N GLU A 360 8.55 17.05 -26.65
CA GLU A 360 8.56 18.48 -26.33
C GLU A 360 7.92 19.32 -27.43
N ARG A 361 8.23 19.04 -28.70
CA ARG A 361 7.61 19.74 -29.85
C ARG A 361 6.12 19.47 -29.95
N LEU A 362 5.69 18.24 -29.71
CA LEU A 362 4.28 17.86 -29.68
C LEU A 362 3.53 18.66 -28.62
N ARG A 363 4.06 18.71 -27.39
CA ARG A 363 3.46 19.47 -26.29
C ARG A 363 3.32 20.96 -26.63
N ASN A 364 4.36 21.55 -27.22
CA ASN A 364 4.37 22.96 -27.60
C ASN A 364 3.43 23.27 -28.76
N ALA A 365 3.35 22.40 -29.77
CA ALA A 365 2.43 22.55 -30.89
C ALA A 365 0.98 22.32 -30.48
N ALA A 366 0.74 21.39 -29.55
CA ALA A 366 -0.60 21.03 -29.12
C ALA A 366 -1.25 22.05 -28.18
N GLY A 367 -0.44 22.79 -27.43
CA GLY A 367 -0.92 23.81 -26.48
C GLY A 367 -1.50 23.21 -25.19
N GLY A 368 -1.84 24.09 -24.23
CA GLY A 368 -2.19 23.69 -22.86
C GLY A 368 -3.51 22.93 -22.69
N ASP A 369 -4.40 22.98 -23.68
CA ASP A 369 -5.71 22.32 -23.62
C ASP A 369 -5.71 20.89 -24.20
N ALA A 370 -4.60 20.45 -24.79
CA ALA A 370 -4.48 19.14 -25.42
C ALA A 370 -3.71 18.17 -24.52
N LEU A 371 -4.12 16.90 -24.53
CA LEU A 371 -3.40 15.85 -23.82
C LEU A 371 -2.49 15.11 -24.80
N CYS A 372 -1.20 15.04 -24.50
CA CYS A 372 -0.20 14.36 -25.32
C CYS A 372 0.31 13.10 -24.59
N ALA A 373 0.39 12.00 -25.32
CA ALA A 373 0.81 10.71 -24.80
C ALA A 373 1.77 10.00 -25.75
N ARG A 374 2.59 9.10 -25.21
CA ARG A 374 3.37 8.12 -25.98
C ARG A 374 2.81 6.73 -25.70
N LEU A 375 2.44 6.02 -26.76
CA LEU A 375 1.84 4.69 -26.64
C LEU A 375 2.91 3.59 -26.56
N GLY A 376 4.08 3.85 -27.13
CA GLY A 376 5.23 2.95 -27.20
C GLY A 376 6.01 3.19 -28.49
N GLY A 377 7.29 2.79 -28.54
CA GLY A 377 8.12 2.97 -29.74
C GLY A 377 8.16 4.41 -30.24
N ASP A 378 7.75 4.62 -31.49
CA ASP A 378 7.60 5.87 -32.23
C ASP A 378 6.16 6.40 -32.29
N GLU A 379 5.25 5.81 -31.54
CA GLU A 379 3.82 6.12 -31.59
C GLU A 379 3.39 7.08 -30.48
N PHE A 380 2.70 8.14 -30.88
CA PHE A 380 2.16 9.18 -30.01
C PHE A 380 0.65 9.35 -30.22
N LEU A 381 -0.03 9.84 -29.19
CA LEU A 381 -1.45 10.14 -29.22
C LEU A 381 -1.67 11.57 -28.73
N VAL A 382 -2.51 12.34 -29.43
CA VAL A 382 -2.96 13.66 -28.98
C VAL A 382 -4.47 13.68 -28.90
N LEU A 383 -5.01 14.03 -27.73
CA LEU A 383 -6.43 14.30 -27.53
C LEU A 383 -6.68 15.80 -27.62
N CYS A 384 -7.54 16.19 -28.55
CA CYS A 384 -7.86 17.58 -28.83
C CYS A 384 -9.35 17.84 -28.61
N ARG A 385 -9.68 18.77 -27.70
CA ARG A 385 -11.06 19.26 -27.58
C ARG A 385 -11.41 20.15 -28.76
N MET A 386 -12.49 19.80 -29.46
CA MET A 386 -12.93 20.50 -30.66
C MET A 386 -13.70 21.77 -30.30
N ARG A 387 -13.02 22.93 -30.38
CA ARG A 387 -13.64 24.25 -30.19
C ARG A 387 -14.34 24.73 -31.47
N THR A 388 -13.84 24.32 -32.62
CA THR A 388 -14.34 24.61 -33.97
C THR A 388 -14.36 23.31 -34.80
N PRO A 389 -15.11 23.24 -35.91
CA PRO A 389 -15.12 22.07 -36.79
C PRO A 389 -13.75 21.65 -37.33
N ASP A 390 -12.79 22.59 -37.42
CA ASP A 390 -11.47 22.35 -38.01
C ASP A 390 -10.34 22.29 -36.97
N SER A 391 -10.67 22.28 -35.66
CA SER A 391 -9.65 22.31 -34.59
C SER A 391 -8.63 21.17 -34.71
N HIS A 392 -9.08 19.97 -35.07
CA HIS A 392 -8.20 18.80 -35.26
C HIS A 392 -7.30 18.93 -36.49
N ILE A 393 -7.76 19.56 -37.56
CA ILE A 393 -6.96 19.81 -38.78
C ILE A 393 -5.86 20.80 -38.46
N GLN A 394 -6.22 21.93 -37.84
CA GLN A 394 -5.26 22.95 -37.42
C GLN A 394 -4.21 22.37 -36.47
N MET A 395 -4.63 21.49 -35.56
CA MET A 395 -3.75 20.76 -34.65
C MET A 395 -2.78 19.85 -35.41
N ALA A 396 -3.29 19.03 -36.33
CA ALA A 396 -2.46 18.12 -37.12
C ALA A 396 -1.44 18.87 -37.98
N GLU A 397 -1.85 19.96 -38.63
CA GLU A 397 -0.95 20.81 -39.43
C GLU A 397 0.13 21.48 -38.58
N ALA A 398 -0.24 21.99 -37.39
CA ALA A 398 0.72 22.57 -36.45
C ALA A 398 1.74 21.54 -35.97
N ILE A 399 1.29 20.32 -35.66
CA ILE A 399 2.17 19.21 -35.26
C ILE A 399 3.12 18.82 -36.40
N LEU A 400 2.61 18.60 -37.61
CA LEU A 400 3.43 18.24 -38.77
C LEU A 400 4.49 19.33 -39.05
N ALA A 401 4.09 20.60 -39.03
CA ALA A 401 5.00 21.72 -39.23
C ALA A 401 6.05 21.84 -38.11
N ALA A 402 5.74 21.43 -36.89
CA ALA A 402 6.69 21.41 -35.78
C ALA A 402 7.68 20.24 -35.91
N ILE A 403 7.21 19.04 -36.26
CA ILE A 403 8.05 17.84 -36.42
C ILE A 403 8.97 17.98 -37.62
N ALA A 404 8.50 18.54 -38.75
CA ALA A 404 9.30 18.69 -39.97
C ALA A 404 10.53 19.61 -39.81
N ARG A 405 10.59 20.44 -38.76
CA ARG A 405 11.79 21.26 -38.49
C ARG A 405 12.98 20.36 -38.16
N PRO A 406 14.22 20.69 -38.56
CA PRO A 406 15.38 19.87 -38.22
C PRO A 406 15.58 19.77 -36.69
N PHE A 407 15.90 18.58 -36.20
CA PHE A 407 16.27 18.29 -34.81
C PHE A 407 17.79 18.36 -34.67
N ARG A 408 18.27 19.12 -33.69
CA ARG A 408 19.69 19.17 -33.35
C ARG A 408 19.95 18.28 -32.15
N ILE A 409 20.60 17.15 -32.39
CA ILE A 409 20.96 16.18 -31.35
C ILE A 409 22.48 16.02 -31.41
N ASP A 410 23.16 16.48 -30.36
CA ASP A 410 24.62 16.66 -30.34
C ASP A 410 25.14 17.63 -31.40
N GLN A 411 25.99 17.15 -32.31
CA GLN A 411 26.60 17.92 -33.40
C GLN A 411 25.90 17.67 -34.74
N GLU A 412 24.87 16.82 -34.76
CA GLU A 412 24.20 16.37 -35.98
C GLU A 412 22.78 16.98 -36.10
N GLU A 413 22.35 17.21 -37.33
CA GLU A 413 21.05 17.78 -37.65
C GLU A 413 20.22 16.78 -38.47
N PHE A 414 19.05 16.40 -37.95
CA PHE A 414 18.20 15.36 -38.51
C PHE A 414 16.83 15.93 -38.91
N SER A 415 16.32 15.50 -40.05
CA SER A 415 14.92 15.76 -40.42
C SER A 415 14.16 14.44 -40.39
N ILE A 416 13.04 14.44 -39.69
CA ILE A 416 12.07 13.35 -39.66
C ILE A 416 10.69 13.92 -39.97
N SER A 417 9.82 13.10 -40.53
CA SER A 417 8.42 13.44 -40.73
C SER A 417 7.52 12.56 -39.85
N ALA A 418 6.25 12.91 -39.78
CA ALA A 418 5.27 12.10 -39.09
C ALA A 418 4.07 11.84 -39.99
N SER A 419 3.39 10.73 -39.73
CA SER A 419 2.10 10.43 -40.32
C SER A 419 1.04 10.47 -39.23
N ILE A 420 -0.07 11.18 -39.49
CA ILE A 420 -1.15 11.40 -38.52
C ILE A 420 -2.46 10.80 -39.04
N GLY A 421 -3.16 10.07 -38.20
CA GLY A 421 -4.53 9.62 -38.41
C GLY A 421 -5.47 10.31 -37.44
N ILE A 422 -6.65 10.74 -37.90
CA ILE A 422 -7.56 11.55 -37.11
C ILE A 422 -8.94 10.89 -37.04
N THR A 423 -9.51 10.81 -35.83
CA THR A 423 -10.92 10.44 -35.60
C THR A 423 -11.61 11.48 -34.73
N GLU A 424 -12.92 11.64 -34.92
CA GLU A 424 -13.78 12.52 -34.13
C GLU A 424 -14.85 11.73 -33.36
N SER A 425 -14.97 11.96 -32.05
CA SER A 425 -16.13 11.49 -31.27
C SER A 425 -17.30 12.48 -31.36
N PRO A 426 -18.55 12.02 -31.54
CA PRO A 426 -18.99 10.61 -31.66
C PRO A 426 -19.09 10.11 -33.12
N ARG A 427 -18.55 10.82 -34.11
CA ARG A 427 -18.75 10.51 -35.54
C ARG A 427 -18.05 9.22 -35.97
N ASP A 428 -16.80 9.06 -35.56
CA ASP A 428 -15.90 7.99 -36.00
C ASP A 428 -15.70 6.92 -34.92
N GLY A 429 -16.48 7.00 -33.84
CA GLY A 429 -16.49 6.03 -32.75
C GLY A 429 -17.06 6.59 -31.45
N THR A 430 -17.57 5.71 -30.59
CA THR A 430 -18.18 6.11 -29.30
C THR A 430 -17.44 5.62 -28.06
N ASP A 431 -16.48 4.71 -28.23
CA ASP A 431 -15.58 4.26 -27.17
C ASP A 431 -14.11 4.52 -27.52
N ALA A 432 -13.26 4.50 -26.48
CA ALA A 432 -11.84 4.82 -26.60
C ALA A 432 -11.10 3.86 -27.54
N SER A 433 -11.44 2.56 -27.51
CA SER A 433 -10.76 1.54 -28.30
C SER A 433 -11.08 1.70 -29.79
N GLU A 434 -12.36 1.92 -30.11
CA GLU A 434 -12.84 2.15 -31.47
C GLU A 434 -12.18 3.40 -32.09
N LEU A 435 -12.17 4.52 -31.36
CA LEU A 435 -11.57 5.77 -31.84
C LEU A 435 -10.07 5.64 -32.12
N ILE A 436 -9.33 4.94 -31.26
CA ILE A 436 -7.89 4.71 -31.46
C ILE A 436 -7.63 3.77 -32.64
N GLN A 437 -8.40 2.68 -32.75
CA GLN A 437 -8.26 1.73 -33.86
C GLN A 437 -8.55 2.40 -35.21
N ASN A 438 -9.60 3.23 -35.27
CA ASN A 438 -9.95 3.97 -36.48
C ASN A 438 -8.91 5.06 -36.81
N ALA A 439 -8.30 5.69 -35.80
CA ALA A 439 -7.24 6.67 -36.01
C ALA A 439 -5.94 6.00 -36.51
N ASP A 440 -5.55 4.85 -35.96
CA ASP A 440 -4.43 4.04 -36.46
C ASP A 440 -4.63 3.62 -37.93
N ALA A 441 -5.84 3.13 -38.26
CA ALA A 441 -6.19 2.79 -39.64
C ALA A 441 -6.04 3.99 -40.60
N ALA A 442 -6.42 5.19 -40.15
CA ALA A 442 -6.26 6.42 -40.92
C ALA A 442 -4.79 6.84 -41.06
N MET A 443 -4.00 6.75 -40.00
CA MET A 443 -2.56 7.03 -39.97
C MET A 443 -1.81 6.12 -40.95
N TYR A 444 -2.14 4.84 -40.97
CA TYR A 444 -1.52 3.89 -41.89
C TYR A 444 -1.80 4.23 -43.36
N ASP A 445 -2.99 4.70 -43.72
CA ASP A 445 -3.25 5.16 -45.09
C ASP A 445 -2.48 6.45 -45.42
N SER A 446 -2.32 7.36 -44.44
CA SER A 446 -1.46 8.55 -44.56
C SER A 446 -0.01 8.17 -44.94
N LYS A 447 0.57 7.20 -44.21
CA LYS A 447 1.92 6.66 -44.49
C LYS A 447 2.06 6.19 -45.93
N ARG A 448 1.04 5.53 -46.48
CA ARG A 448 1.11 4.94 -47.82
C ARG A 448 1.06 5.95 -48.96
N ARG A 449 0.40 7.09 -48.78
CA ARG A 449 0.18 8.05 -49.88
C ARG A 449 1.40 8.91 -50.14
N ALA A 450 2.03 9.45 -49.09
CA ALA A 450 3.16 10.36 -49.26
C ALA A 450 4.16 10.38 -48.09
N TYR A 451 3.85 9.75 -46.94
CA TYR A 451 4.45 10.11 -45.64
C TYR A 451 4.28 11.63 -45.35
N ASN A 452 4.66 12.11 -44.17
CA ASN A 452 4.60 13.55 -43.84
C ASN A 452 3.21 14.20 -44.08
N GLY A 453 2.16 13.64 -43.49
CA GLY A 453 0.80 14.09 -43.77
C GLY A 453 -0.21 13.56 -42.77
N TRP A 454 -1.44 14.07 -42.87
CA TRP A 454 -2.56 13.63 -42.05
C TRP A 454 -3.70 13.06 -42.90
N GLN A 455 -4.48 12.16 -42.30
CA GLN A 455 -5.67 11.58 -42.92
C GLN A 455 -6.77 11.44 -41.87
N SER A 456 -7.95 12.02 -42.11
CA SER A 456 -9.14 11.73 -41.31
C SER A 456 -9.70 10.35 -41.66
N TYR A 457 -10.23 9.68 -40.66
CA TYR A 457 -10.93 8.41 -40.82
C TYR A 457 -12.14 8.56 -41.74
N SER A 458 -12.42 7.49 -42.50
CA SER A 458 -13.69 7.30 -43.19
C SER A 458 -14.00 5.80 -43.28
N GLU A 459 -15.27 5.43 -43.28
CA GLU A 459 -15.67 4.01 -43.35
C GLU A 459 -15.15 3.31 -44.62
N ASP A 460 -15.06 4.04 -45.74
CA ASP A 460 -14.48 3.52 -46.99
C ASP A 460 -12.98 3.21 -46.84
N LEU A 461 -12.27 3.97 -46.01
CA LEU A 461 -10.86 3.71 -45.67
C LEU A 461 -10.74 2.40 -44.87
N ALA A 462 -11.59 2.24 -43.86
CA ALA A 462 -11.62 1.07 -42.99
C ALA A 462 -11.95 -0.21 -43.75
N ARG A 463 -12.89 -0.13 -44.70
CA ARG A 463 -13.28 -1.25 -45.56
C ARG A 463 -12.12 -1.71 -46.44
N ARG A 464 -11.41 -0.76 -47.07
CA ARG A 464 -10.22 -1.06 -47.87
C ARG A 464 -9.06 -1.65 -47.07
N GLN A 465 -8.99 -1.42 -45.77
CA GLN A 465 -8.02 -2.10 -44.90
C GLN A 465 -8.47 -3.51 -44.55
N ARG A 466 -9.74 -3.68 -44.13
CA ARG A 466 -10.30 -4.99 -43.76
C ARG A 466 -10.30 -5.99 -44.90
N ASP A 467 -10.55 -5.56 -46.13
CA ASP A 467 -10.53 -6.42 -47.32
C ASP A 467 -9.11 -6.87 -47.73
N ARG A 468 -8.06 -6.41 -47.03
CA ARG A 468 -6.65 -6.64 -47.38
C ARG A 468 -5.86 -7.42 -46.33
N LEU A 469 -6.44 -7.65 -45.15
CA LEU A 469 -5.94 -8.58 -44.12
C LEU A 469 -6.57 -9.95 -44.36
#